data_AF-A0A968PQ07-F1
#
_entry.id   AF-A0A968PQ07-F1
#
_cell.length_a   1.000
_cell.length_b   1.000
_cell.length_c   1.000
_cell.angle_alpha   90.00
_cell.angle_beta   90.00
_cell.angle_gamma   90.00
#
_symmetry.space_group_name_H-M   'P 1'
#
loop_
_entity.id
_entity.type
_entity.pdbx_description
1 polymer ?
#
loop_
_entity_poly.entity_id
_entity_poly.type
_entity_poly.pdbx_seq_one_letter_code
_entity_poly.pdbx_strand_id
1 'polypeptide(L)' 'MQVKDLTTDELKALIRETVLEVLEDFLPDPDVGLAVKPEFEQSLLAIRQRRAAGASGIRQI' A
#
# COMPACT_ATOMS: atom_id res chain seq x y z
N MET A 1 -0.68 -6.05 -31.42
CA MET A 1 -1.24 -7.21 -30.71
C MET A 1 -2.73 -6.99 -30.60
N GLN A 2 -3.55 -7.88 -31.16
CA GLN A 2 -5.00 -7.86 -30.94
C GLN A 2 -5.33 -8.78 -29.75
N VAL A 3 -6.49 -8.58 -29.11
CA VAL A 3 -6.89 -9.40 -27.94
C VAL A 3 -6.88 -10.90 -28.25
N LYS A 4 -7.23 -11.27 -29.48
CA LYS A 4 -7.22 -12.66 -29.95
C LYS A 4 -5.81 -13.28 -30.07
N ASP A 5 -4.77 -12.44 -30.07
CA ASP A 5 -3.37 -12.86 -30.18
C ASP A 5 -2.74 -13.09 -28.79
N LEU A 6 -3.47 -12.79 -27.70
CA LEU A 6 -3.02 -13.00 -26.33
C LEU A 6 -3.09 -14.47 -25.94
N THR A 7 -2.04 -14.94 -25.25
CA THR A 7 -2.14 -16.12 -24.42
C THR A 7 -3.07 -15.86 -23.23
N THR A 8 -3.57 -16.93 -22.62
CA THR A 8 -4.42 -16.85 -21.43
C THR A 8 -3.78 -16.06 -20.29
N ASP A 9 -2.47 -16.17 -20.12
CA ASP A 9 -1.75 -15.50 -19.03
C ASP A 9 -1.58 -14.01 -19.32
N GLU A 10 -1.29 -13.63 -20.56
CA GLU A 10 -1.24 -12.22 -20.96
C GLU A 10 -2.63 -11.56 -20.86
N LEU A 11 -3.71 -12.29 -21.18
CA LEU A 11 -5.07 -11.78 -21.00
C LEU A 11 -5.42 -11.60 -19.51
N LYS A 12 -5.03 -12.53 -18.64
CA LYS A 12 -5.22 -12.38 -17.18
C LYS A 12 -4.44 -11.20 -16.63
N ALA A 13 -3.22 -10.97 -17.11
CA ALA A 13 -2.41 -9.83 -16.72
C ALA A 13 -3.11 -8.53 -17.13
N LEU A 14 -3.54 -8.43 -18.38
CA LEU A 14 -4.26 -7.26 -18.90
C LEU A 14 -5.54 -6.95 -18.10
N ILE A 15 -6.35 -7.98 -17.80
CA ILE A 15 -7.56 -7.81 -16.99
C ILE A 15 -7.20 -7.32 -15.57
N ARG A 16 -6.18 -7.92 -14.94
CA ARG A 16 -5.75 -7.52 -13.61
C ARG A 16 -5.31 -6.06 -13.57
N GLU A 17 -4.48 -5.64 -14.52
CA GLU A 17 -4.00 -4.27 -14.63
C GLU A 17 -5.16 -3.29 -14.81
N THR A 18 -6.07 -3.59 -15.74
CA THR A 18 -7.25 -2.76 -16.00
C THR A 18 -8.14 -2.64 -14.76
N VAL A 19 -8.35 -3.74 -14.03
CA VAL A 19 -9.15 -3.72 -12.80
C VAL A 19 -8.47 -2.91 -11.70
N LEU A 20 -7.14 -3.00 -11.55
CA LEU A 20 -6.40 -2.22 -10.58
C LEU A 20 -6.48 -0.72 -10.89
N GLU A 21 -6.30 -0.32 -12.16
CA GLU A 21 -6.44 1.07 -12.62
C GLU A 21 -7.84 1.61 -12.30
N VAL A 22 -8.89 0.87 -12.64
CA VAL A 22 -10.27 1.27 -12.34
C VAL A 22 -10.52 1.37 -10.83
N LEU A 23 -9.94 0.47 -10.03
CA LEU A 23 -10.08 0.54 -8.58
C LEU A 23 -9.34 1.74 -7.98
N GLU A 24 -8.16 2.10 -8.50
CA GLU A 24 -7.45 3.32 -8.08
C GLU A 24 -8.26 4.57 -8.40
N ASP A 25 -8.91 4.63 -9.57
CA ASP A 25 -9.79 5.73 -9.95
C ASP A 25 -11.07 5.80 -9.09
N PHE A 26 -11.67 4.66 -8.77
CA PHE A 26 -12.89 4.59 -7.95
C PHE A 26 -12.64 4.78 -6.46
N LEU A 27 -11.49 4.33 -5.97
CA LEU A 27 -11.10 4.34 -4.56
C LEU A 27 -9.78 5.11 -4.40
N PRO A 28 -9.76 6.42 -4.68
CA PRO A 28 -8.58 7.23 -4.47
C PRO A 28 -8.24 7.24 -2.98
N ASP A 29 -6.94 7.32 -2.66
CA ASP A 29 -6.50 7.45 -1.28
C ASP A 29 -7.00 8.80 -0.71
N PRO A 30 -7.87 8.77 0.31
CA PRO A 30 -8.48 9.98 0.87
C PRO A 30 -7.46 10.88 1.59
N ASP A 31 -6.29 10.33 1.94
CA ASP A 31 -5.23 11.05 2.65
C ASP A 31 -4.18 11.64 1.69
N VAL A 32 -4.36 11.50 0.37
CA VAL A 32 -3.43 12.06 -0.64
C VAL A 32 -3.28 13.57 -0.46
N GLY A 33 -2.03 14.01 -0.31
CA GLY A 33 -1.67 15.41 -0.13
C GLY A 33 -1.91 15.96 1.28
N LEU A 34 -2.40 15.15 2.22
CA LEU A 34 -2.50 15.54 3.62
C LEU A 34 -1.14 15.42 4.31
N ALA A 35 -0.83 16.41 5.14
CA ALA A 35 0.32 16.34 6.03
C ALA A 35 -0.03 15.52 7.29
N VAL A 36 0.91 14.69 7.74
CA VAL A 36 0.79 13.99 9.02
C VAL A 36 0.78 15.03 10.14
N LYS A 37 -0.17 14.94 11.07
CA LYS A 37 -0.21 15.89 12.18
C LYS A 37 1.04 15.72 13.08
N PRO A 38 1.60 16.81 13.63
CA PRO A 38 2.84 16.75 14.42
C PRO A 38 2.80 15.75 15.59
N GLU A 39 1.65 15.58 16.24
CA GLU A 39 1.47 14.62 17.32
C GLU A 39 1.63 13.15 16.88
N PHE A 40 1.24 12.83 15.65
CA PHE A 40 1.41 11.50 15.07
C PHE A 40 2.84 11.29 14.59
N GLU A 41 3.48 12.30 13.97
CA GLU A 41 4.89 12.21 13.58
C GLU A 41 5.80 11.87 14.76
N GLN A 42 5.65 12.59 15.88
CA GLN A 42 6.45 12.35 17.09
C GLN A 42 6.23 10.93 17.63
N SER A 43 4.98 10.47 17.64
CA SER A 43 4.62 9.12 18.08
C SER A 43 5.24 8.04 17.16
N LEU A 44 5.18 8.24 15.84
CA LEU A 44 5.76 7.32 14.86
C LEU A 44 7.29 7.27 14.94
N LEU A 45 7.94 8.42 15.12
CA LEU A 45 9.39 8.50 15.35
C LEU A 45 9.79 7.74 16.62
N ALA A 46 9.05 7.91 17.72
CA ALA A 46 9.32 7.19 18.97
C ALA A 46 9.14 5.67 18.81
N ILE A 47 8.09 5.22 18.10
CA ILE A 47 7.89 3.79 17.80
C ILE A 47 9.04 3.25 16.95
N ARG A 48 9.45 3.98 15.92
CA ARG A 48 10.56 3.59 15.03
C ARG A 48 11.88 3.47 15.81
N GLN A 49 12.17 4.41 16.70
CA GLN A 49 13.36 4.38 17.56
C GLN A 49 13.33 3.18 18.52
N ARG A 50 12.18 2.89 19.15
CA ARG A 50 12.03 1.71 20.03
C ARG A 50 12.26 0.39 19.30
N ARG A 51 11.72 0.26 18.08
CA ARG A 51 11.93 -0.92 17.23
C ARG A 51 13.41 -1.07 16.82
N ALA A 52 14.06 0.03 16.44
CA ALA A 52 15.48 0.03 16.09
C ALA A 52 16.40 -0.32 17.26
N ALA A 53 16.02 0.07 18.48
CA ALA A 53 16.75 -0.26 19.72
C ALA A 53 16.51 -1.69 20.23
N GLY A 54 15.81 -2.55 19.48
CA GLY A 54 15.57 -3.95 19.85
C GLY A 54 14.57 -4.13 21.00
N ALA A 55 13.86 -3.08 21.41
CA ALA A 55 12.78 -3.17 22.39
C ALA A 55 11.50 -3.72 21.72
N SER A 56 11.56 -4.95 21.21
CA SER A 56 10.36 -5.71 20.84
C SER A 56 9.67 -6.17 22.12
N GLY A 57 8.84 -5.29 22.68
CA GLY A 57 7.91 -5.64 23.74
C GLY A 57 6.71 -6.38 23.17
N ILE A 58 6.90 -7.59 22.65
CA ILE A 58 5.86 -8.62 22.72
C ILE A 58 6.23 -9.46 23.94
N ARG A 59 5.77 -9.02 25.12
CA ARG A 59 5.66 -9.95 26.25
C ARG A 59 4.57 -10.94 25.88
N GLN A 60 4.96 -12.21 25.87
CA GLN A 60 4.11 -13.40 25.82
C GLN A 60 2.83 -13.19 26.65
N ILE A 61 1.71 -13.55 26.03
CA ILE A 61 0.50 -14.01 26.73
C ILE A 61 0.57 -15.54 26.72
#